data_AF-X1ACZ6-F1
#
_entry.id   AF-X1ACZ6-F1
#
_cell.length_a   1.000
_cell.length_b   1.000
_cell.length_c   1.000
_cell.angle_alpha   90.00
_cell.angle_beta   90.00
_cell.angle_gamma   90.00
#
_symmetry.space_group_name_H-M   'P 1'
#
loop_
_entity.id
_entity.type
_entity.pdbx_description
1 polymer ?
#
loop_
_entity_poly.entity_id
_entity_poly.type
_entity_poly.pdbx_seq_one_letter_code
_entity_poly.pdbx_strand_id
1 'polypeptide(L)' 'ITILELARKAYRLYLEQKPTEKRKLLKILLSNCTFDSGKLYPTYNRPFDSLVKSKENDDWLPGLDDVDNKSE' A
#
# COMPACT_ATOMS: atom_id res chain seq x y z
N ILE A 1 -7.42 7.74 -21.69
CA ILE A 1 -6.81 7.85 -20.34
C ILE A 1 -6.00 6.59 -20.13
N THR A 2 -4.69 6.71 -19.93
CA THR A 2 -3.83 5.54 -19.66
C THR A 2 -3.91 5.16 -18.18
N ILE A 3 -3.64 3.90 -17.86
CA ILE A 3 -3.65 3.41 -16.47
C ILE A 3 -2.66 4.18 -15.59
N LEU A 4 -1.49 4.53 -16.13
CA LEU A 4 -0.43 5.27 -15.43
C LEU A 4 -0.87 6.70 -15.09
N GLU A 5 -1.53 7.37 -16.03
CA GLU A 5 -1.98 8.74 -15.79
C GLU A 5 -3.13 8.81 -14.79
N LEU A 6 -4.00 7.79 -14.77
CA LEU A 6 -5.01 7.63 -13.74
C LEU A 6 -4.37 7.35 -12.37
N ALA A 7 -3.40 6.43 -12.30
CA ALA A 7 -2.68 6.14 -11.07
C ALA A 7 -2.00 7.38 -10.47
N ARG A 8 -1.37 8.21 -11.32
CA ARG A 8 -0.75 9.48 -10.90
C ARG A 8 -1.75 10.47 -10.29
N LYS A 9 -3.00 10.47 -10.76
CA LYS A 9 -4.07 11.36 -10.27
C LYS A 9 -4.90 10.73 -9.14
N ALA A 10 -4.75 9.43 -8.88
CA ALA A 10 -5.63 8.66 -8.00
C ALA A 10 -5.72 9.23 -6.58
N TYR A 11 -4.60 9.63 -5.98
CA TYR A 11 -4.59 10.20 -4.63
C TYR A 11 -5.38 11.52 -4.55
N ARG A 12 -5.14 12.44 -5.51
CA ARG A 12 -5.89 13.70 -5.59
C ARG A 12 -7.38 13.45 -5.79
N LEU A 13 -7.72 12.58 -6.73
CA LEU A 13 -9.12 12.22 -7.02
C LEU A 13 -9.79 11.58 -5.80
N TYR A 14 -9.08 10.77 -5.03
CA TYR A 14 -9.59 10.21 -3.78
C TYR A 14 -9.89 11.30 -2.76
N LEU A 15 -9.00 12.28 -2.55
CA LEU A 15 -9.23 13.36 -1.59
C LEU A 15 -10.44 14.23 -1.93
N GLU A 16 -10.66 14.50 -3.21
CA GLU A 16 -11.79 15.28 -3.73
C GLU A 16 -13.15 14.57 -3.60
N GLN A 17 -13.16 13.25 -3.38
CA GLN A 17 -14.40 12.49 -3.27
C GLN A 17 -15.18 12.73 -1.98
N LYS A 18 -16.51 12.61 -2.10
CA LYS A 18 -17.44 12.61 -0.97
C LYS A 18 -17.15 11.43 -0.04
N PRO A 19 -17.41 11.54 1.28
CA PRO A 19 -17.17 10.46 2.24
C PRO A 19 -17.81 9.11 1.84
N THR A 20 -18.98 9.13 1.22
CA THR A 20 -19.68 7.92 0.74
C THR A 20 -18.90 7.18 -0.34
N GLU A 21 -18.25 7.89 -1.25
CA GLU A 21 -17.44 7.29 -2.32
C GLU A 21 -16.11 6.77 -1.77
N LYS A 22 -15.47 7.54 -0.87
CA LYS A 22 -14.28 7.08 -0.13
C LYS A 22 -14.54 5.77 0.62
N ARG A 23 -15.72 5.62 1.21
CA ARG A 23 -16.14 4.39 1.89
C ARG A 23 -16.22 3.20 0.93
N LYS A 24 -16.65 3.38 -0.32
CA LYS A 24 -16.71 2.29 -1.31
C LYS A 24 -15.31 1.73 -1.57
N LEU A 25 -14.32 2.60 -1.72
CA LEU A 25 -12.92 2.18 -1.86
C LEU A 25 -12.45 1.40 -0.63
N LEU A 26 -12.74 1.90 0.58
CA LEU A 26 -12.38 1.20 1.81
C LEU A 26 -13.04 -0.18 1.94
N LYS A 27 -14.29 -0.33 1.49
CA LYS A 27 -14.98 -1.64 1.48
C LYS A 27 -14.33 -2.66 0.54
N ILE A 28 -13.67 -2.21 -0.52
CA ILE A 28 -12.91 -3.08 -1.42
C ILE A 28 -11.60 -3.49 -0.74
N LEU A 29 -10.92 -2.53 -0.12
CA LEU A 29 -9.58 -2.73 0.47
C LEU A 29 -9.60 -3.50 1.79
N LEU A 30 -10.61 -3.30 2.63
CA LEU A 30 -10.62 -3.75 4.03
C LEU A 30 -11.81 -4.67 4.29
N SER A 31 -11.57 -5.75 5.05
CA SER A 31 -12.66 -6.58 5.62
C SER A 31 -13.08 -6.09 7.00
N ASN A 32 -12.15 -5.53 7.77
CA ASN A 32 -12.40 -5.05 9.13
C ASN A 32 -11.42 -3.93 9.51
N CYS A 33 -11.72 -3.22 10.61
CA CYS A 33 -10.83 -2.30 11.30
C CYS A 33 -11.09 -2.44 12.80
N THR A 34 -10.05 -2.77 13.56
CA THR A 34 -10.13 -2.79 15.03
C THR A 34 -9.52 -1.52 15.59
N PHE A 35 -10.18 -0.91 16.57
CA PHE A 35 -9.66 0.26 17.27
C PHE A 35 -9.33 -0.16 18.69
N ASP A 36 -8.05 -0.12 19.03
CA ASP A 36 -7.55 -0.50 20.33
C ASP A 36 -6.55 0.54 20.83
N SER A 37 -6.72 0.97 22.07
CA SER A 37 -5.75 1.82 22.79
C SER A 37 -5.29 3.07 22.01
N GLY A 38 -6.21 3.71 21.28
CA GLY A 38 -5.94 4.91 20.49
C GLY A 38 -5.31 4.65 19.11
N LYS A 39 -5.11 3.39 18.73
CA LYS A 39 -4.57 2.97 17.43
C LYS A 39 -5.63 2.22 16.62
N LEU A 40 -5.60 2.42 15.31
CA LEU A 40 -6.47 1.71 14.36
C LEU A 40 -5.68 0.64 13.62
N TYR A 41 -6.18 -0.59 13.65
CA TYR A 41 -5.59 -1.76 13.02
C TYR A 41 -6.51 -2.26 11.90
N PRO A 42 -6.24 -1.88 10.64
CA PRO A 42 -7.00 -2.35 9.49
C PRO A 42 -6.67 -3.80 9.13
N THR A 43 -7.69 -4.57 8.73
CA THR A 43 -7.53 -5.91 8.14
C THR A 43 -7.80 -5.84 6.65
N TYR A 44 -6.76 -6.05 5.84
CA TYR A 44 -6.82 -5.90 4.38
C TYR A 44 -7.36 -7.15 3.69
N ASN A 45 -8.15 -6.94 2.64
CA ASN A 45 -8.62 -8.00 1.74
C ASN A 45 -7.51 -8.41 0.76
N ARG A 46 -7.51 -9.68 0.35
CA ARG A 46 -6.68 -10.13 -0.76
C ARG A 46 -7.16 -9.49 -2.07
N PRO A 47 -6.27 -9.10 -3.00
CA PRO A 47 -4.82 -9.28 -2.95
C PRO A 47 -4.06 -8.12 -2.27
N PHE A 48 -4.76 -7.12 -1.73
CA PHE A 48 -4.16 -5.89 -1.21
C PHE A 48 -3.37 -6.10 0.08
N ASP A 49 -3.60 -7.19 0.81
CA ASP A 49 -2.82 -7.57 1.98
C ASP A 49 -1.33 -7.81 1.67
N SER A 50 -1.02 -8.28 0.46
CA SER A 50 0.36 -8.50 0.02
C SER A 50 1.17 -7.19 -0.10
N LEU A 51 0.52 -6.10 -0.50
CA LEU A 51 1.13 -4.77 -0.63
C LEU A 51 1.52 -4.15 0.72
N VAL A 52 0.86 -4.58 1.80
CA VAL A 52 1.14 -4.11 3.15
C VAL A 52 2.29 -4.93 3.75
N LYS A 53 2.24 -6.25 3.58
CA LYS A 53 3.30 -7.18 4.03
C LYS A 53 4.64 -6.97 3.34
N SER A 54 4.64 -6.48 2.09
CA SER A 54 5.89 -6.17 1.38
C SER A 54 6.67 -5.01 2.02
N LYS A 55 6.04 -4.17 2.84
CA LYS A 55 6.75 -3.15 3.63
C LYS A 55 7.39 -3.69 4.91
N GLU A 56 6.97 -4.86 5.36
CA GLU A 56 7.52 -5.49 6.56
C GLU A 56 8.78 -6.32 6.25
N ASN A 57 9.02 -6.62 4.96
CA ASN A 57 10.20 -7.28 4.46
C ASN A 57 10.93 -6.32 3.51
N ASP A 58 11.91 -5.56 4.02
CA ASP A 58 12.75 -4.67 3.22
C ASP A 58 13.61 -5.41 2.16
N ASP A 59 13.49 -6.74 2.06
CA ASP A 59 14.16 -7.62 1.08
C ASP A 59 13.56 -7.56 -0.35
N TRP A 60 12.89 -6.47 -0.71
CA TRP A 60 12.30 -6.31 -2.05
C TRP A 60 13.37 -6.13 -3.15
N LEU A 61 14.59 -5.72 -2.78
CA LEU A 61 15.76 -5.70 -3.65
C LEU A 61 16.78 -6.73 -3.14
N PRO A 62 17.07 -7.81 -3.90
CA PRO A 62 18.23 -8.64 -3.58
C PRO A 62 19.49 -7.78 -3.71
N GLY A 63 20.26 -7.69 -2.63
CA GLY A 63 21.42 -6.81 -2.46
C GLY A 63 22.31 -6.75 -3.70
N LEU A 64 22.41 -5.54 -4.28
CA LEU A 64 23.28 -5.24 -5.41
C LEU A 64 24.50 -4.42 -4.97
N ASP A 65 24.92 -4.60 -3.73
CA ASP A 65 25.94 -3.76 -3.08
C ASP A 65 27.22 -4.56 -2.73
N ASP A 66 27.25 -5.88 -2.96
CA ASP A 66 28.38 -6.76 -2.59
C ASP A 66 29.29 -7.15 -3.77
N VAL A 67 29.31 -6.36 -4.86
CA VAL A 67 30.27 -6.54 -5.97
C VAL A 67 31.20 -5.34 -6.01
N ASP A 68 32.10 -5.22 -5.02
CA ASP A 68 33.42 -4.59 -5.17
C ASP A 68 34.15 -4.58 -3.82
N ASN A 69 34.61 -5.75 -3.35
CA ASN A 69 35.87 -5.79 -2.59
C ASN A 69 36.42 -7.23 -2.42
N LYS A 70 37.01 -7.80 -3.49
CA LYS A 70 38.03 -8.83 -3.34
C LYS A 70 39.07 -8.69 -4.46
N SER A 71 39.96 -7.74 -4.28
CA SER A 71 41.25 -7.71 -4.99
C SER A 71 42.27 -6.96 -4.14
N GLU A 72 42.88 -7.66 -3.18
CA GLU A 72 44.34 -7.78 -2.98
C GLU A 72 44.65 -8.75 -1.83
#